data_AF-A0A949ECZ6-F1
#
_entry.id   AF-A0A949ECZ6-F1
#
_cell.length_a   1.000
_cell.length_b   1.000
_cell.length_c   1.000
_cell.angle_alpha   90.00
_cell.angle_beta   90.00
_cell.angle_gamma   90.00
#
_symmetry.space_group_name_H-M   'P 1'
#
loop_
_entity.id
_entity.type
_entity.pdbx_description
1 polymer ?
#
loop_
_entity_poly.entity_id
_entity_poly.type
_entity_poly.pdbx_seq_one_letter_code
_entity_poly.pdbx_strand_id
1 'polypeptide(L)'
;MGKTLPFPRIFRRREAPALHSEAGRDSSSAQTVQIKAQMLKGYYNDRLIDGQERVRLDRGWRANLIVEGCNRLLAALMKGQPDLGGILYLAVGEGRKEWDGAVPHPQPATTRLSTEILRRPIAAEDIIFLDSAGQPSATPTGRLQISIELTLADFPANGLQPVREFGLFGGNATAEANSGLMINHVIHPRIDISDGLTLRRTLRLDFSHHAAREKIPGLGAGLPVRSIDGVGEFYGQALASAGVNTLGDFLTIDPQAVPDIVPGVKLLEFRAKARMVMGLTVGLTTFAALSHLSISQLLTENPQTLAAMPGTFTITADMVTELQEELMPLQVALDDQQLQQMTLGSLVNTS
;
A
#
# COMPACT_ATOMS: atom_id res chain seq x y z
N MET A 1 -5.62 80.24 -41.57
CA MET A 1 -6.86 79.45 -41.45
C MET A 1 -6.85 78.82 -40.07
N GLY A 2 -7.54 79.27 -39.03
CA GLY A 2 -8.83 79.92 -38.94
C GLY A 2 -9.77 78.97 -38.18
N LYS A 3 -9.96 79.20 -36.86
CA LYS A 3 -11.25 79.13 -36.13
C LYS A 3 -11.06 79.09 -34.60
N THR A 4 -11.26 80.26 -34.01
CA THR A 4 -12.24 80.59 -32.95
C THR A 4 -12.57 79.56 -31.83
N LEU A 5 -12.26 79.99 -30.59
CA LEU A 5 -12.87 79.67 -29.27
C LEU A 5 -14.42 79.82 -29.29
N PRO A 6 -15.28 79.34 -28.33
CA PRO A 6 -15.10 79.54 -26.86
C PRO A 6 -15.83 78.62 -25.81
N PHE A 7 -15.33 78.67 -24.55
CA PHE A 7 -16.02 78.74 -23.23
C PHE A 7 -17.10 77.73 -22.74
N PRO A 8 -17.42 77.67 -21.42
CA PRO A 8 -17.46 76.41 -20.66
C PRO A 8 -18.86 76.07 -20.13
N ARG A 9 -19.04 74.86 -19.58
CA ARG A 9 -20.18 74.55 -18.71
C ARG A 9 -19.75 73.90 -17.40
N ILE A 10 -20.00 74.68 -16.36
CA ILE A 10 -20.12 74.34 -14.94
C ILE A 10 -21.03 73.13 -14.79
N PHE A 11 -20.55 72.06 -14.15
CA PHE A 11 -21.41 71.06 -13.54
C PHE A 11 -21.14 70.98 -12.05
N ARG A 12 -22.25 71.10 -11.32
CA ARG A 12 -22.36 71.23 -9.87
C ARG A 12 -21.90 69.97 -9.15
N ARG A 13 -21.12 70.21 -8.10
CA ARG A 13 -20.91 69.36 -6.94
C ARG A 13 -22.27 68.92 -6.38
N ARG A 14 -22.54 67.61 -6.33
CA ARG A 14 -23.53 67.02 -5.42
C ARG A 14 -22.76 66.24 -4.37
N GLU A 15 -22.76 66.78 -3.17
CA GLU A 15 -22.42 66.07 -1.95
C GLU A 15 -23.52 65.02 -1.69
N ALA A 16 -23.12 63.79 -1.45
CA ALA A 16 -23.97 62.72 -0.94
C ALA A 16 -23.42 62.30 0.43
N PRO A 17 -24.29 62.12 1.44
CA PRO A 17 -23.88 61.84 2.81
C PRO A 17 -23.38 60.41 2.99
N ALA A 18 -22.35 60.28 3.82
CA ALA A 18 -21.88 59.03 4.39
C ALA A 18 -22.81 58.53 5.50
N LEU A 19 -22.63 57.24 5.83
CA LEU A 19 -23.00 56.54 7.08
C LEU A 19 -24.34 55.79 7.08
N HIS A 20 -24.27 54.49 6.76
CA HIS A 20 -24.41 53.41 7.73
C HIS A 20 -24.19 52.06 7.02
N SER A 21 -22.97 51.52 7.06
CA SER A 21 -22.74 50.10 6.75
C SER A 21 -22.78 49.32 8.06
N GLU A 22 -23.89 48.61 8.28
CA GLU A 22 -23.99 47.62 9.33
C GLU A 22 -22.97 46.50 9.09
N ALA A 23 -22.28 46.16 10.18
CA ALA A 23 -21.37 45.05 10.28
C ALA A 23 -22.14 43.72 10.23
N GLY A 24 -22.34 43.19 9.03
CA GLY A 24 -22.68 41.79 8.80
C GLY A 24 -21.40 40.98 8.62
N ARG A 25 -20.88 40.41 9.71
CA ARG A 25 -19.86 39.36 9.69
C ARG A 25 -20.44 38.11 9.03
N ASP A 26 -20.27 37.98 7.72
CA ASP A 26 -20.36 36.69 7.06
C ASP A 26 -18.93 36.17 6.81
N SER A 27 -18.30 35.74 7.90
CA SER A 27 -17.17 34.84 7.86
C SER A 27 -17.65 33.48 7.35
N SER A 28 -17.91 33.42 6.04
CA SER A 28 -17.88 32.20 5.27
C SER A 28 -16.45 31.68 5.36
N SER A 29 -16.23 30.80 6.32
CA SER A 29 -15.07 29.94 6.41
C SER A 29 -14.99 29.17 5.09
N ALA A 30 -14.21 29.68 4.16
CA ALA A 30 -13.66 28.88 3.09
C ALA A 30 -12.87 27.76 3.77
N GLN A 31 -13.54 26.63 4.02
CA GLN A 31 -12.90 25.36 4.24
C GLN A 31 -12.03 25.14 3.02
N THR A 32 -10.76 25.52 3.13
CA THR A 32 -9.70 24.99 2.30
C THR A 32 -9.70 23.49 2.57
N VAL A 33 -10.52 22.77 1.81
CA VAL A 33 -10.37 21.34 1.63
C VAL A 33 -8.97 21.17 1.09
N GLN A 34 -8.03 20.92 1.99
CA GLN A 34 -6.68 20.54 1.64
C GLN A 34 -6.82 19.18 1.00
N ILE A 35 -7.08 19.18 -0.31
CA ILE A 35 -7.00 17.98 -1.14
C ILE A 35 -5.55 17.56 -1.04
N LYS A 36 -5.25 16.65 -0.11
CA LYS A 36 -4.02 15.85 -0.14
C LYS A 36 -4.07 15.14 -1.48
N ALA A 37 -3.44 15.74 -2.49
CA ALA A 37 -3.23 15.11 -3.78
C ALA A 37 -2.48 13.81 -3.48
N GLN A 38 -3.20 12.70 -3.48
CA GLN A 38 -2.56 11.41 -3.28
C GLN A 38 -1.73 11.13 -4.52
N MET A 39 -0.43 11.29 -4.32
CA MET A 39 0.67 10.95 -5.21
C MET A 39 0.61 9.48 -5.59
N LEU A 40 1.24 9.15 -6.72
CA LEU A 40 1.54 7.79 -7.21
C LEU A 40 1.59 6.75 -6.09
N LYS A 41 0.92 5.62 -6.27
CA LYS A 41 0.95 4.50 -5.32
C LYS A 41 1.80 3.38 -5.88
N GLY A 42 2.46 2.64 -4.99
CA GLY A 42 3.16 1.44 -5.38
C GLY A 42 2.92 0.29 -4.42
N TYR A 43 2.95 -0.92 -5.00
CA TYR A 43 2.75 -2.16 -4.28
C TYR A 43 3.77 -3.20 -4.74
N TYR A 44 3.99 -4.22 -3.92
CA TYR A 44 4.83 -5.35 -4.27
C TYR A 44 4.32 -6.65 -3.66
N ASN A 45 4.65 -7.77 -4.28
CA ASN A 45 4.48 -9.11 -3.76
C ASN A 45 5.77 -9.90 -3.97
N ASP A 46 6.24 -10.54 -2.90
CA ASP A 46 7.43 -11.38 -2.89
C ASP A 46 7.01 -12.82 -2.63
N ARG A 47 7.39 -13.73 -3.54
CA ARG A 47 7.16 -15.16 -3.43
C ARG A 47 8.47 -15.91 -3.55
N LEU A 48 8.80 -16.70 -2.53
CA LEU A 48 9.94 -17.61 -2.56
C LEU A 48 9.46 -18.99 -2.96
N ILE A 49 10.01 -19.53 -4.04
CA ILE A 49 9.53 -20.75 -4.69
C ILE A 49 10.70 -21.73 -4.77
N ASP A 50 10.45 -23.01 -4.52
CA ASP A 50 11.48 -24.05 -4.68
C ASP A 50 11.56 -24.62 -6.10
N GLY A 51 12.58 -25.46 -6.36
CA GLY A 51 12.76 -26.13 -7.65
C GLY A 51 11.63 -27.09 -8.08
N GLN A 52 10.59 -27.29 -7.25
CA GLN A 52 9.36 -28.01 -7.60
C GLN A 52 8.15 -27.07 -7.74
N GLU A 53 8.37 -25.77 -7.91
CA GLU A 53 7.33 -24.73 -8.01
C GLU A 53 6.44 -24.60 -6.75
N ARG A 54 6.89 -25.12 -5.60
CA ARG A 54 6.15 -24.96 -4.34
C ARG A 54 6.50 -23.64 -3.69
N VAL A 55 5.46 -22.90 -3.29
CA VAL A 55 5.59 -21.67 -2.53
C VAL A 55 6.11 -22.00 -1.12
N ARG A 56 7.27 -21.45 -0.78
CA ARG A 56 7.89 -21.53 0.55
C ARG A 56 7.62 -20.30 1.41
N LEU A 57 7.47 -19.16 0.75
CA LEU A 57 7.09 -17.89 1.36
C LEU A 57 6.20 -17.14 0.38
N ASP A 58 5.09 -16.62 0.86
CA ASP A 58 4.28 -15.62 0.15
C ASP A 58 3.73 -14.67 1.21
N ARG A 59 4.08 -13.39 1.06
CA ARG A 59 3.63 -12.34 1.98
C ARG A 59 2.50 -11.51 1.39
N GLY A 60 1.86 -11.96 0.31
CA GLY A 60 0.80 -11.17 -0.31
C GLY A 60 1.28 -9.81 -0.82
N TRP A 61 0.33 -8.94 -1.12
CA TRP A 61 0.60 -7.63 -1.71
C TRP A 61 0.72 -6.57 -0.63
N ARG A 62 1.83 -5.82 -0.68
CA ARG A 62 2.20 -4.81 0.30
C ARG A 62 2.44 -3.47 -0.35
N ALA A 63 2.11 -2.39 0.34
CA ALA A 63 2.47 -1.06 -0.12
C ALA A 63 3.99 -0.88 -0.08
N ASN A 64 4.53 -0.15 -1.07
CA ASN A 64 5.88 0.37 -1.04
C ASN A 64 5.87 1.90 -0.90
N LEU A 65 6.97 2.46 -0.43
CA LEU A 65 7.12 3.91 -0.36
C LEU A 65 7.59 4.44 -1.71
N ILE A 66 6.80 5.31 -2.33
CA ILE A 66 7.27 6.14 -3.44
C ILE A 66 8.12 7.28 -2.87
N VAL A 67 9.38 7.33 -3.28
CA VAL A 67 10.34 8.34 -2.79
C VAL A 67 10.33 9.59 -3.66
N GLU A 68 10.91 10.68 -3.17
CA GLU A 68 10.95 11.97 -3.87
C GLU A 68 11.59 11.89 -5.26
N GLY A 69 12.55 10.97 -5.45
CA GLY A 69 13.23 10.74 -6.72
C GLY A 69 12.26 10.39 -7.86
N CYS A 70 11.13 9.74 -7.57
CA CYS A 70 10.10 9.46 -8.56
C CYS A 70 9.48 10.73 -9.14
N ASN A 71 9.11 11.70 -8.29
CA ASN A 71 8.52 12.96 -8.77
C ASN A 71 9.51 13.77 -9.61
N ARG A 72 10.79 13.76 -9.22
CA ARG A 72 11.85 14.41 -10.00
C ARG A 72 12.02 13.74 -11.35
N LEU A 73 11.98 12.40 -11.40
CA LEU A 73 12.04 11.65 -12.64
C LEU A 73 10.84 11.95 -13.54
N LEU A 74 9.62 11.90 -13.01
CA LEU A 74 8.41 12.22 -13.76
C LEU A 74 8.46 13.64 -14.35
N ALA A 75 8.82 14.63 -13.55
CA ALA A 75 8.96 16.01 -14.02
C ALA A 75 10.01 16.13 -15.14
N ALA A 76 11.14 15.43 -15.02
CA ALA A 76 12.19 15.45 -16.02
C ALA A 76 11.77 14.75 -17.33
N LEU A 77 11.06 13.62 -17.25
CA LEU A 77 10.50 12.92 -18.40
C LEU A 77 9.45 13.78 -19.11
N MET A 78 8.54 14.43 -18.37
CA MET A 78 7.53 15.32 -18.94
C MET A 78 8.13 16.56 -19.61
N LYS A 79 9.26 17.07 -19.11
CA LYS A 79 10.03 18.14 -19.75
C LYS A 79 10.73 17.66 -21.04
N GLY A 80 10.89 16.35 -21.24
CA GLY A 80 11.72 15.79 -22.30
C GLY A 80 13.21 16.03 -22.04
N GLN A 81 13.64 16.00 -20.78
CA GLN A 81 15.04 16.15 -20.41
C GLN A 81 15.87 15.04 -21.08
N PRO A 82 16.95 15.37 -21.83
CA PRO A 82 17.76 14.37 -22.51
C PRO A 82 18.45 13.42 -21.53
N ASP A 83 18.76 12.21 -22.03
CA ASP A 83 19.53 11.17 -21.32
C ASP A 83 18.87 10.60 -20.05
N LEU A 84 17.57 10.83 -19.86
CA LEU A 84 16.79 10.22 -18.77
C LEU A 84 15.79 9.21 -19.32
N GLY A 85 15.90 7.97 -18.85
CA GLY A 85 14.94 6.89 -19.10
C GLY A 85 13.91 6.74 -17.99
N GLY A 86 12.90 5.88 -18.24
CA GLY A 86 11.89 5.50 -17.25
C GLY A 86 12.46 4.60 -16.14
N ILE A 87 11.76 3.52 -15.80
CA ILE A 87 12.28 2.48 -14.90
C ILE A 87 13.31 1.66 -15.68
N LEU A 88 14.52 1.49 -15.12
CA LEU A 88 15.64 0.84 -15.80
C LEU A 88 16.20 -0.35 -15.03
N TYR A 89 16.24 -0.28 -13.69
CA TYR A 89 16.86 -1.31 -12.86
C TYR A 89 16.05 -1.59 -11.60
N LEU A 90 16.11 -2.85 -11.15
CA LEU A 90 15.79 -3.25 -9.79
C LEU A 90 17.10 -3.40 -9.04
N ALA A 91 17.27 -2.68 -7.93
CA ALA A 91 18.36 -2.97 -7.00
C ALA A 91 17.87 -3.69 -5.76
N VAL A 92 18.71 -4.58 -5.23
CA VAL A 92 18.46 -5.34 -4.01
C VAL A 92 19.61 -5.11 -3.05
N GLY A 93 19.28 -4.96 -1.76
CA GLY A 93 20.23 -4.74 -0.70
C GLY A 93 20.12 -5.75 0.43
N GLU A 94 21.26 -6.04 1.06
CA GLU A 94 21.31 -6.86 2.28
C GLU A 94 20.74 -6.11 3.48
N GLY A 95 20.67 -4.77 3.41
CA GLY A 95 20.32 -3.93 4.54
C GLY A 95 21.32 -4.08 5.70
N ARG A 96 20.84 -3.84 6.91
CA ARG A 96 21.65 -4.01 8.13
C ARG A 96 21.15 -5.19 8.96
N LYS A 97 22.07 -5.86 9.66
CA LYS A 97 21.72 -7.03 10.50
C LYS A 97 20.77 -6.65 11.63
N GLU A 98 20.89 -5.43 12.17
CA GLU A 98 20.00 -4.94 13.23
C GLU A 98 18.52 -4.91 12.82
N TRP A 99 18.22 -4.85 11.51
CA TRP A 99 16.85 -4.80 11.00
C TRP A 99 16.09 -6.12 11.15
N ASP A 100 16.78 -7.23 11.46
CA ASP A 100 16.15 -8.53 11.71
C ASP A 100 15.25 -8.51 12.95
N GLY A 101 15.56 -7.67 13.94
CA GLY A 101 14.74 -7.51 15.14
C GLY A 101 13.70 -6.40 15.02
N ALA A 102 13.96 -5.38 14.21
CA ALA A 102 13.06 -4.25 13.99
C ALA A 102 13.28 -3.64 12.60
N VAL A 103 12.33 -3.86 11.69
CA VAL A 103 12.39 -3.32 10.34
C VAL A 103 12.18 -1.80 10.39
N PRO A 104 13.14 -0.97 9.95
CA PRO A 104 12.97 0.48 9.96
C PRO A 104 11.96 0.92 8.89
N HIS A 105 11.37 2.10 9.11
CA HIS A 105 10.49 2.72 8.13
C HIS A 105 11.31 3.40 7.03
N PRO A 106 11.03 3.10 5.74
CA PRO A 106 11.68 3.81 4.63
C PRO A 106 11.33 5.30 4.68
N GLN A 107 12.24 6.15 4.22
CA GLN A 107 12.10 7.61 4.27
C GLN A 107 11.87 8.20 2.87
N PRO A 108 10.97 9.18 2.68
CA PRO A 108 10.69 9.75 1.35
C PRO A 108 11.91 10.38 0.67
N ALA A 109 12.86 10.90 1.45
CA ALA A 109 14.10 11.51 0.96
C ALA A 109 15.20 10.49 0.61
N THR A 110 14.94 9.19 0.75
CA THR A 110 15.93 8.14 0.45
C THR A 110 16.27 8.15 -1.03
N THR A 111 17.57 8.15 -1.34
CA THR A 111 18.10 8.18 -2.72
C THR A 111 18.87 6.92 -3.11
N ARG A 112 19.17 6.03 -2.15
CA ARG A 112 19.96 4.81 -2.33
C ARG A 112 19.64 3.77 -1.27
N LEU A 113 19.96 2.50 -1.55
CA LEU A 113 19.89 1.41 -0.58
C LEU A 113 21.02 1.54 0.45
N SER A 114 20.85 0.95 1.64
CA SER A 114 21.89 0.96 2.69
C SER A 114 23.10 0.12 2.29
N THR A 115 22.87 -1.07 1.74
CA THR A 115 23.94 -1.98 1.29
C THR A 115 23.48 -2.71 0.04
N GLU A 116 23.65 -2.04 -1.10
CA GLU A 116 23.29 -2.61 -2.41
C GLU A 116 24.25 -3.73 -2.81
N ILE A 117 23.69 -4.86 -3.22
CA ILE A 117 24.44 -6.08 -3.60
C ILE A 117 24.08 -6.61 -4.97
N LEU A 118 23.01 -6.10 -5.57
CA LEU A 118 22.57 -6.47 -6.90
C LEU A 118 21.92 -5.26 -7.58
N ARG A 119 22.27 -5.06 -8.86
CA ARG A 119 21.63 -4.15 -9.78
C ARG A 119 21.17 -4.94 -11.02
N ARG A 120 19.92 -5.38 -11.02
CA ARG A 120 19.34 -6.17 -12.10
C ARG A 120 18.72 -5.23 -13.16
N PRO A 121 19.18 -5.26 -14.43
CA PRO A 121 18.49 -4.55 -15.51
C PRO A 121 17.07 -5.10 -15.67
N ILE A 122 16.12 -4.21 -15.89
CA ILE A 122 14.73 -4.55 -16.17
C ILE A 122 14.53 -4.44 -17.68
N ALA A 123 14.13 -5.54 -18.32
CA ALA A 123 13.85 -5.54 -19.75
C ALA A 123 12.49 -4.89 -20.02
N ALA A 124 12.25 -4.45 -21.26
CA ALA A 124 10.99 -3.78 -21.61
C ALA A 124 9.80 -4.74 -21.43
N GLU A 125 9.99 -6.02 -21.73
CA GLU A 125 9.01 -7.10 -21.56
C GLU A 125 8.67 -7.41 -20.10
N ASP A 126 9.55 -7.07 -19.15
CA ASP A 126 9.29 -7.22 -17.72
C ASP A 126 8.31 -6.15 -17.21
N ILE A 127 8.11 -5.07 -17.99
CA ILE A 127 7.23 -3.95 -17.67
C ILE A 127 5.99 -3.99 -18.56
N ILE A 128 4.83 -4.31 -17.98
CA ILE A 128 3.56 -4.36 -18.71
C ILE A 128 2.60 -3.30 -18.21
N PHE A 129 1.75 -2.78 -19.11
CA PHE A 129 0.59 -1.98 -18.70
C PHE A 129 -0.50 -2.88 -18.15
N LEU A 130 -1.22 -2.39 -17.14
CA LEU A 130 -2.41 -3.04 -16.60
C LEU A 130 -3.67 -2.22 -16.86
N ASP A 131 -4.79 -2.85 -17.18
CA ASP A 131 -6.09 -2.18 -17.24
C ASP A 131 -6.71 -1.97 -15.84
N SER A 132 -7.95 -1.48 -15.80
CA SER A 132 -8.67 -1.24 -14.53
C SER A 132 -9.02 -2.53 -13.78
N ALA A 133 -9.06 -3.68 -14.48
CA ALA A 133 -9.28 -5.01 -13.92
C ALA A 133 -7.96 -5.70 -13.51
N GLY A 134 -6.82 -5.05 -13.67
CA GLY A 134 -5.50 -5.59 -13.35
C GLY A 134 -4.99 -6.62 -14.38
N GLN A 135 -5.57 -6.63 -15.59
CA GLN A 135 -5.15 -7.51 -16.68
C GLN A 135 -4.12 -6.81 -17.59
N PRO A 136 -3.20 -7.55 -18.22
CA PRO A 136 -2.25 -6.98 -19.18
C PRO A 136 -2.94 -6.21 -20.31
N SER A 137 -2.40 -5.04 -20.64
CA SER A 137 -2.89 -4.17 -21.70
C SER A 137 -1.78 -3.88 -22.71
N ALA A 138 -2.12 -3.96 -24.01
CA ALA A 138 -1.20 -3.60 -25.09
C ALA A 138 -1.10 -2.08 -25.31
N THR A 139 -2.02 -1.30 -24.76
CA THR A 139 -2.03 0.16 -24.86
C THR A 139 -1.62 0.81 -23.55
N PRO A 140 -0.92 1.95 -23.57
CA PRO A 140 -0.54 2.65 -22.35
C PRO A 140 -1.73 2.93 -21.43
N THR A 141 -1.56 2.65 -20.14
CA THR A 141 -2.53 2.93 -19.07
C THR A 141 -1.85 3.67 -17.92
N GLY A 142 -2.63 4.09 -16.92
CA GLY A 142 -2.11 4.64 -15.68
C GLY A 142 -1.54 3.61 -14.70
N ARG A 143 -1.35 2.34 -15.11
CA ARG A 143 -0.88 1.27 -14.23
C ARG A 143 0.22 0.45 -14.89
N LEU A 144 1.27 0.17 -14.13
CA LEU A 144 2.37 -0.69 -14.54
C LEU A 144 2.49 -1.89 -13.61
N GLN A 145 2.88 -3.04 -14.15
CA GLN A 145 3.41 -4.16 -13.41
C GLN A 145 4.84 -4.47 -13.87
N ILE A 146 5.71 -4.74 -12.90
CA ILE A 146 7.09 -5.16 -13.12
C ILE A 146 7.26 -6.53 -12.46
N SER A 147 7.72 -7.54 -13.20
CA SER A 147 7.96 -8.89 -12.67
C SER A 147 9.40 -9.29 -12.86
N ILE A 148 10.08 -9.68 -11.78
CA ILE A 148 11.49 -10.08 -11.79
C ILE A 148 11.66 -11.39 -11.01
N GLU A 149 12.45 -12.31 -11.55
CA GLU A 149 12.89 -13.51 -10.85
C GLU A 149 14.36 -13.37 -10.46
N LEU A 150 14.68 -13.74 -9.22
CA LEU A 150 16.03 -13.70 -8.67
C LEU A 150 16.37 -15.06 -8.08
N THR A 151 17.54 -15.57 -8.43
CA THR A 151 18.11 -16.82 -7.94
C THR A 151 19.42 -16.53 -7.21
N LEU A 152 19.97 -17.51 -6.49
CA LEU A 152 21.27 -17.32 -5.82
C LEU A 152 22.38 -16.91 -6.81
N ALA A 153 22.31 -17.38 -8.07
CA ALA A 153 23.29 -17.07 -9.11
C ALA A 153 23.33 -15.59 -9.52
N ASP A 154 22.28 -14.82 -9.19
CA ASP A 154 22.25 -13.37 -9.41
C ASP A 154 23.07 -12.61 -8.35
N PHE A 155 23.48 -13.24 -7.26
CA PHE A 155 24.11 -12.58 -6.12
C PHE A 155 25.59 -12.94 -5.95
N PRO A 156 26.38 -12.07 -5.28
CA PRO A 156 27.81 -12.32 -5.06
C PRO A 156 28.11 -13.41 -4.00
N ALA A 157 27.13 -13.78 -3.16
CA ALA A 157 27.35 -14.71 -2.05
C ALA A 157 27.42 -16.18 -2.48
N ASN A 158 28.28 -16.94 -1.79
CA ASN A 158 28.34 -18.40 -1.92
C ASN A 158 27.34 -19.06 -0.95
N GLY A 159 26.36 -19.79 -1.49
CA GLY A 159 25.42 -20.63 -0.75
C GLY A 159 24.16 -19.95 -0.21
N LEU A 160 24.28 -18.79 0.44
CA LEU A 160 23.16 -18.08 1.08
C LEU A 160 23.29 -16.57 0.93
N GLN A 161 22.24 -15.91 0.43
CA GLN A 161 22.16 -14.46 0.31
C GLN A 161 20.98 -13.90 1.13
N PRO A 162 21.22 -13.20 2.25
CA PRO A 162 20.17 -12.46 2.93
C PRO A 162 19.81 -11.18 2.17
N VAL A 163 18.52 -10.91 1.98
CA VAL A 163 18.01 -9.67 1.38
C VAL A 163 16.97 -9.02 2.28
N ARG A 164 17.03 -7.68 2.42
CA ARG A 164 16.16 -6.90 3.33
C ARG A 164 15.57 -5.66 2.71
N GLU A 165 16.11 -5.19 1.60
CA GLU A 165 15.60 -4.00 0.94
C GLU A 165 15.71 -4.10 -0.58
N PHE A 166 14.92 -3.29 -1.26
CA PHE A 166 15.03 -3.09 -2.70
C PHE A 166 14.46 -1.75 -3.13
N GLY A 167 14.77 -1.35 -4.36
CA GLY A 167 14.20 -0.18 -5.00
C GLY A 167 14.30 -0.25 -6.51
N LEU A 168 13.35 0.37 -7.18
CA LEU A 168 13.40 0.65 -8.61
C LEU A 168 14.21 1.92 -8.85
N PHE A 169 15.03 1.91 -9.90
CA PHE A 169 15.88 3.02 -10.30
C PHE A 169 15.67 3.36 -11.77
N GLY A 170 15.66 4.66 -12.05
CA GLY A 170 15.42 5.22 -13.38
C GLY A 170 16.28 6.44 -13.68
N GLY A 171 15.90 7.20 -14.71
CA GLY A 171 16.64 8.37 -15.15
C GLY A 171 17.94 7.98 -15.84
N ASN A 172 19.07 8.39 -15.27
CA ASN A 172 20.42 8.04 -15.74
C ASN A 172 21.04 6.86 -14.95
N ALA A 173 20.21 5.97 -14.42
CA ALA A 173 20.68 4.78 -13.73
C ALA A 173 21.56 3.92 -14.65
N THR A 174 22.61 3.33 -14.09
CA THR A 174 23.52 2.39 -14.75
C THR A 174 23.58 1.08 -13.97
N ALA A 175 24.37 0.12 -14.45
CA ALA A 175 24.64 -1.12 -13.72
C ALA A 175 25.40 -0.90 -12.39
N GLU A 176 25.98 0.28 -12.18
CA GLU A 176 26.73 0.60 -10.97
C GLU A 176 25.80 0.92 -9.78
N ALA A 177 26.29 0.58 -8.58
CA ALA A 177 25.61 0.93 -7.33
C ALA A 177 25.47 2.45 -7.15
N ASN A 178 24.41 2.88 -6.47
CA ASN A 178 24.10 4.30 -6.20
C ASN A 178 23.95 5.23 -7.42
N SER A 179 23.64 4.69 -8.60
CA SER A 179 23.39 5.49 -9.81
C SER A 179 21.89 5.74 -10.03
N GLY A 180 21.56 6.81 -10.74
CA GLY A 180 20.18 7.12 -11.13
C GLY A 180 19.31 7.78 -10.07
N LEU A 181 18.01 7.81 -10.36
CA LEU A 181 16.97 8.29 -9.46
C LEU A 181 16.18 7.10 -8.90
N MET A 182 16.18 6.95 -7.57
CA MET A 182 15.33 5.97 -6.90
C MET A 182 13.85 6.37 -7.04
N ILE A 183 13.00 5.41 -7.39
CA ILE A 183 11.56 5.58 -7.64
C ILE A 183 10.75 5.15 -6.43
N ASN A 184 11.09 4.00 -5.85
CA ASN A 184 10.50 3.50 -4.62
C ASN A 184 11.58 2.92 -3.69
N HIS A 185 11.21 2.73 -2.43
CA HIS A 185 12.04 2.03 -1.46
C HIS A 185 11.17 1.09 -0.61
N VAL A 186 11.65 -0.14 -0.48
CA VAL A 186 11.06 -1.14 0.41
C VAL A 186 12.13 -1.66 1.34
N ILE A 187 11.80 -1.70 2.63
CA ILE A 187 12.54 -2.44 3.65
C ILE A 187 11.57 -3.50 4.18
N HIS A 188 11.97 -4.77 4.16
CA HIS A 188 11.13 -5.90 4.52
C HIS A 188 11.88 -6.85 5.45
N PRO A 189 11.17 -7.73 6.20
CA PRO A 189 11.83 -8.76 6.99
C PRO A 189 12.73 -9.63 6.11
N ARG A 190 13.85 -10.10 6.68
CA ARG A 190 14.87 -10.90 5.99
C ARG A 190 14.24 -12.01 5.13
N ILE A 191 14.72 -12.11 3.90
CA ILE A 191 14.49 -13.24 3.01
C ILE A 191 15.86 -13.84 2.73
N ASP A 192 16.00 -15.14 2.96
CA ASP A 192 17.22 -15.88 2.68
C ASP A 192 17.05 -16.61 1.35
N ILE A 193 17.86 -16.21 0.36
CA ILE A 193 17.91 -16.85 -0.95
C ILE A 193 19.04 -17.87 -0.92
N SER A 194 18.73 -19.13 -1.18
CA SER A 194 19.71 -20.23 -1.23
C SER A 194 19.56 -21.02 -2.52
N ASP A 195 20.46 -21.97 -2.74
CA ASP A 195 20.37 -22.89 -3.90
C ASP A 195 19.00 -23.58 -3.96
N GLY A 196 18.46 -23.65 -5.19
CA GLY A 196 17.16 -24.25 -5.46
C GLY A 196 15.94 -23.40 -5.07
N LEU A 197 16.15 -22.15 -4.61
CA LEU A 197 15.08 -21.18 -4.36
C LEU A 197 15.12 -20.04 -5.39
N THR A 198 13.94 -19.63 -5.83
CA THR A 198 13.71 -18.46 -6.69
C THR A 198 12.83 -17.46 -5.96
N LEU A 199 13.30 -16.22 -5.83
CA LEU A 199 12.49 -15.10 -5.40
C LEU A 199 11.80 -14.48 -6.61
N ARG A 200 10.50 -14.70 -6.76
CA ARG A 200 9.64 -13.96 -7.69
C ARG A 200 9.16 -12.68 -7.02
N ARG A 201 9.55 -11.53 -7.57
CA ARG A 201 9.13 -10.21 -7.11
C ARG A 201 8.27 -9.55 -8.18
N THR A 202 7.04 -9.23 -7.80
CA THR A 202 6.12 -8.47 -8.64
C THR A 202 5.87 -7.12 -8.01
N LEU A 203 6.05 -6.02 -8.75
CA LEU A 203 5.74 -4.67 -8.32
C LEU A 203 4.60 -4.10 -9.17
N ARG A 204 3.78 -3.25 -8.59
CA ARG A 204 2.79 -2.44 -9.31
C ARG A 204 2.95 -0.97 -8.97
N LEU A 205 2.78 -0.11 -9.97
CA LEU A 205 2.72 1.35 -9.81
C LEU A 205 1.41 1.85 -10.41
N ASP A 206 0.64 2.62 -9.64
CA ASP A 206 -0.65 3.21 -10.04
C ASP A 206 -0.58 4.74 -10.01
N PHE A 207 -0.62 5.32 -11.21
CA PHE A 207 -0.57 6.75 -11.51
C PHE A 207 -1.97 7.39 -11.60
N SER A 208 -3.05 6.61 -11.46
CA SER A 208 -4.41 7.11 -11.62
C SER A 208 -4.95 7.77 -10.34
N HIS A 209 -5.55 8.95 -10.50
CA HIS A 209 -6.28 9.64 -9.40
C HIS A 209 -7.49 8.85 -8.91
N HIS A 210 -8.03 8.02 -9.79
CA HIS A 210 -8.98 6.99 -9.45
C HIS A 210 -8.21 5.70 -9.28
N ALA A 211 -7.60 5.53 -8.10
CA ALA A 211 -7.43 4.18 -7.59
C ALA A 211 -8.86 3.62 -7.47
N ALA A 212 -9.42 3.10 -8.58
CA ALA A 212 -10.45 2.10 -8.54
C ALA A 212 -9.83 1.06 -7.65
N ARG A 213 -10.23 1.06 -6.35
CA ARG A 213 -9.60 0.37 -5.24
C ARG A 213 -9.21 -1.00 -5.76
N GLU A 214 -7.98 -1.10 -6.25
CA GLU A 214 -7.52 -2.34 -6.83
C GLU A 214 -7.41 -3.18 -5.58
N LYS A 215 -8.31 -4.16 -5.51
CA LYS A 215 -8.48 -5.03 -4.36
C LYS A 215 -7.25 -5.92 -4.31
N ILE A 216 -6.14 -5.33 -3.90
CA ILE A 216 -5.04 -6.01 -3.29
C ILE A 216 -5.69 -6.96 -2.28
N PRO A 217 -5.41 -8.27 -2.34
CA PRO A 217 -5.83 -9.19 -1.31
C PRO A 217 -5.22 -8.65 -0.02
N GLY A 218 -6.03 -7.92 0.74
CA GLY A 218 -5.56 -7.18 1.90
C GLY A 218 -5.24 -8.14 3.04
N LEU A 219 -4.87 -7.58 4.17
CA LEU A 219 -4.60 -8.29 5.41
C LEU A 219 -5.68 -9.36 5.65
N GLY A 220 -5.27 -10.63 5.75
CA GLY A 220 -6.20 -11.76 5.95
C GLY A 220 -6.82 -12.35 4.68
N ALA A 221 -6.42 -11.97 3.47
CA ALA A 221 -6.93 -12.58 2.25
C ALA A 221 -6.74 -14.10 2.17
N GLY A 222 -5.67 -14.63 2.77
CA GLY A 222 -5.41 -16.07 2.88
C GLY A 222 -6.19 -16.79 4.00
N LEU A 223 -6.95 -16.07 4.83
CA LEU A 223 -7.76 -16.69 5.88
C LEU A 223 -8.87 -17.54 5.25
N PRO A 224 -9.20 -18.70 5.83
CA PRO A 224 -10.27 -19.53 5.30
C PRO A 224 -11.61 -18.80 5.38
N VAL A 225 -12.53 -19.05 4.44
CA VAL A 225 -13.87 -18.44 4.47
C VAL A 225 -14.64 -18.68 5.78
N ARG A 226 -14.32 -19.78 6.45
CA ARG A 226 -14.90 -20.19 7.73
C ARG A 226 -14.52 -19.30 8.89
N SER A 227 -13.47 -18.50 8.75
CA SER A 227 -13.08 -17.48 9.72
C SER A 227 -14.10 -16.33 9.82
N ILE A 228 -15.01 -16.19 8.85
CA ILE A 228 -16.03 -15.14 8.85
C ILE A 228 -17.19 -15.53 9.77
N ASP A 229 -17.59 -14.59 10.62
CA ASP A 229 -18.77 -14.76 11.46
C ASP A 229 -20.01 -15.09 10.61
N GLY A 230 -20.69 -16.18 10.97
CA GLY A 230 -21.83 -16.73 10.26
C GLY A 230 -21.50 -17.73 9.15
N VAL A 231 -20.23 -17.96 8.80
CA VAL A 231 -19.80 -19.01 7.85
C VAL A 231 -19.45 -20.29 8.63
N GLY A 232 -20.48 -20.96 9.16
CA GLY A 232 -20.32 -22.27 9.79
C GLY A 232 -19.99 -23.39 8.80
N GLU A 233 -19.88 -24.63 9.30
CA GLU A 233 -19.53 -25.83 8.51
C GLU A 233 -20.35 -25.97 7.22
N PHE A 234 -21.66 -25.75 7.33
CA PHE A 234 -22.61 -25.87 6.23
C PHE A 234 -22.30 -24.92 5.07
N TYR A 235 -22.19 -23.61 5.34
CA TYR A 235 -21.85 -22.62 4.32
C TYR A 235 -20.40 -22.75 3.85
N GLY A 236 -19.48 -23.11 4.75
CA GLY A 236 -18.07 -23.32 4.42
C GLY A 236 -17.88 -24.44 3.39
N GLN A 237 -18.57 -25.59 3.54
CA GLN A 237 -18.51 -26.68 2.56
C GLN A 237 -19.13 -26.28 1.21
N ALA A 238 -20.27 -25.59 1.23
CA ALA A 238 -20.91 -25.09 0.02
C ALA A 238 -20.01 -24.12 -0.76
N LEU A 239 -19.41 -23.15 -0.08
CA LEU A 239 -18.48 -22.19 -0.65
C LEU A 239 -17.22 -22.88 -1.20
N ALA A 240 -16.65 -23.83 -0.47
CA ALA A 240 -15.48 -24.60 -0.92
C ALA A 240 -15.78 -25.41 -2.18
N SER A 241 -16.98 -26.01 -2.28
CA SER A 241 -17.43 -26.72 -3.49
C SER A 241 -17.56 -25.81 -4.73
N ALA A 242 -17.71 -24.50 -4.50
CA ALA A 242 -17.73 -23.46 -5.52
C ALA A 242 -16.36 -22.83 -5.78
N GLY A 243 -15.29 -23.37 -5.17
CA GLY A 243 -13.93 -22.85 -5.28
C GLY A 243 -13.59 -21.67 -4.38
N VAL A 244 -14.49 -21.26 -3.47
CA VAL A 244 -14.24 -20.17 -2.50
C VAL A 244 -13.70 -20.75 -1.21
N ASN A 245 -12.39 -20.73 -1.04
CA ASN A 245 -11.71 -21.33 0.10
C ASN A 245 -11.18 -20.26 1.08
N THR A 246 -10.88 -19.06 0.57
CA THR A 246 -10.24 -17.97 1.31
C THR A 246 -11.04 -16.67 1.25
N LEU A 247 -10.71 -15.69 2.11
CA LEU A 247 -11.32 -14.36 2.06
C LEU A 247 -11.02 -13.62 0.76
N GLY A 248 -9.84 -13.86 0.17
CA GLY A 248 -9.47 -13.34 -1.14
C GLY A 248 -10.45 -13.79 -2.23
N ASP A 249 -10.89 -15.05 -2.19
CA ASP A 249 -11.81 -15.62 -3.18
C ASP A 249 -13.18 -14.93 -3.19
N PHE A 250 -13.63 -14.37 -2.06
CA PHE A 250 -14.86 -13.56 -2.02
C PHE A 250 -14.78 -12.29 -2.89
N LEU A 251 -13.58 -11.80 -3.20
CA LEU A 251 -13.41 -10.62 -4.03
C LEU A 251 -13.54 -10.93 -5.51
N THR A 252 -13.17 -12.14 -5.93
CA THR A 252 -13.08 -12.57 -7.31
C THR A 252 -14.28 -13.38 -7.77
N ILE A 253 -15.02 -14.00 -6.84
CA ILE A 253 -16.17 -14.82 -7.21
C ILE A 253 -17.32 -14.01 -7.85
N ASP A 254 -17.84 -14.56 -8.95
CA ASP A 254 -19.14 -14.18 -9.52
C ASP A 254 -20.25 -14.65 -8.57
N PRO A 255 -21.04 -13.74 -7.97
CA PRO A 255 -22.11 -14.13 -7.05
C PRO A 255 -23.21 -14.98 -7.70
N GLN A 256 -23.30 -15.04 -9.04
CA GLN A 256 -24.23 -15.95 -9.74
C GLN A 256 -23.68 -17.38 -9.90
N ALA A 257 -22.37 -17.59 -9.66
CA ALA A 257 -21.72 -18.89 -9.77
C ALA A 257 -21.72 -19.68 -8.44
N VAL A 258 -22.22 -19.09 -7.36
CA VAL A 258 -22.30 -19.75 -6.05
C VAL A 258 -23.53 -20.65 -6.00
N PRO A 259 -23.43 -21.89 -5.47
CA PRO A 259 -24.58 -22.79 -5.35
C PRO A 259 -25.76 -22.13 -4.62
N ASP A 260 -26.98 -22.41 -5.08
CA ASP A 260 -28.25 -21.89 -4.53
C ASP A 260 -28.43 -22.13 -3.02
N ILE A 261 -27.64 -23.05 -2.46
CA ILE A 261 -27.60 -23.37 -1.03
C ILE A 261 -27.10 -22.20 -0.16
N VAL A 262 -26.35 -21.25 -0.72
CA VAL A 262 -25.95 -20.02 -0.02
C VAL A 262 -26.89 -18.90 -0.45
N PRO A 263 -27.81 -18.43 0.41
CA PRO A 263 -28.72 -17.35 0.05
C PRO A 263 -27.94 -16.11 -0.42
N GLY A 264 -28.38 -15.48 -1.51
CA GLY A 264 -27.66 -14.33 -2.09
C GLY A 264 -27.42 -13.19 -1.09
N VAL A 265 -28.35 -12.94 -0.17
CA VAL A 265 -28.19 -11.96 0.91
C VAL A 265 -27.05 -12.34 1.86
N LYS A 266 -26.91 -13.63 2.20
CA LYS A 266 -25.82 -14.13 3.04
C LYS A 266 -24.47 -14.05 2.35
N LEU A 267 -24.42 -14.36 1.05
CA LEU A 267 -23.21 -14.19 0.26
C LEU A 267 -22.75 -12.72 0.26
N LEU A 268 -23.67 -11.76 0.11
CA LEU A 268 -23.33 -10.33 0.19
C LEU A 268 -22.81 -9.93 1.57
N GLU A 269 -23.41 -10.45 2.65
CA GLU A 269 -22.93 -10.24 4.03
C GLU A 269 -21.49 -10.76 4.21
N PHE A 270 -21.22 -12.00 3.80
CA PHE A 270 -19.88 -12.60 3.91
C PHE A 270 -18.84 -11.81 3.12
N ARG A 271 -19.19 -11.34 1.91
CA ARG A 271 -18.32 -10.48 1.10
C ARG A 271 -18.06 -9.12 1.76
N ALA A 272 -19.05 -8.57 2.46
CA ALA A 272 -18.88 -7.31 3.19
C ALA A 272 -17.91 -7.50 4.37
N LYS A 273 -18.09 -8.57 5.17
CA LYS A 273 -17.21 -8.92 6.28
C LYS A 273 -15.77 -9.21 5.80
N ALA A 274 -15.60 -9.99 4.73
CA ALA A 274 -14.29 -10.25 4.14
C ALA A 274 -13.58 -8.95 3.71
N ARG A 275 -14.31 -7.98 3.14
CA ARG A 275 -13.75 -6.67 2.79
C ARG A 275 -13.39 -5.82 4.00
N MET A 276 -14.10 -5.97 5.13
CA MET A 276 -13.71 -5.29 6.37
C MET A 276 -12.36 -5.81 6.85
N VAL A 277 -12.17 -7.13 6.88
CA VAL A 277 -10.89 -7.76 7.26
C VAL A 277 -9.76 -7.31 6.33
N MET A 278 -9.95 -7.45 5.02
CA MET A 278 -8.93 -7.05 4.03
C MET A 278 -8.75 -5.54 3.89
N GLY A 279 -9.68 -4.73 4.40
CA GLY A 279 -9.60 -3.28 4.37
C GLY A 279 -8.74 -2.69 5.48
N LEU A 280 -8.26 -3.53 6.41
CA LEU A 280 -7.45 -3.09 7.53
C LEU A 280 -6.06 -2.68 7.08
N THR A 281 -5.73 -1.43 7.36
CA THR A 281 -4.42 -0.83 7.11
C THR A 281 -3.79 -0.43 8.45
N VAL A 282 -3.63 -1.41 9.34
CA VAL A 282 -3.13 -1.11 10.69
C VAL A 282 -1.61 -0.89 10.65
N GLY A 283 -1.14 0.20 11.25
CA GLY A 283 0.28 0.53 11.42
C GLY A 283 0.97 -0.36 12.46
N LEU A 284 0.95 -1.68 12.25
CA LEU A 284 1.24 -2.70 13.27
C LEU A 284 2.70 -2.76 13.75
N THR A 285 3.65 -2.18 13.03
CA THR A 285 5.08 -2.16 13.39
C THR A 285 5.32 -1.49 14.75
N THR A 286 4.55 -0.45 15.06
CA THR A 286 4.60 0.27 16.34
C THR A 286 4.20 -0.60 17.54
N PHE A 287 3.45 -1.67 17.29
CA PHE A 287 2.87 -2.54 18.32
C PHE A 287 3.54 -3.91 18.40
N ALA A 288 4.79 -4.04 17.94
CA ALA A 288 5.53 -5.31 17.94
C ALA A 288 5.59 -5.99 19.32
N ALA A 289 5.65 -5.22 20.40
CA ALA A 289 5.62 -5.74 21.79
C ALA A 289 4.31 -6.48 22.12
N LEU A 290 3.20 -6.11 21.48
CA LEU A 290 1.88 -6.73 21.63
C LEU A 290 1.62 -7.86 20.61
N SER A 291 2.59 -8.20 19.77
CA SER A 291 2.44 -9.17 18.66
C SER A 291 1.99 -10.56 19.09
N HIS A 292 2.23 -10.95 20.33
CA HIS A 292 1.87 -12.25 20.88
C HIS A 292 0.43 -12.32 21.41
N LEU A 293 -0.24 -11.18 21.59
CA LEU A 293 -1.61 -11.14 22.10
C LEU A 293 -2.60 -11.47 20.99
N SER A 294 -3.66 -12.18 21.36
CA SER A 294 -4.80 -12.42 20.47
C SER A 294 -5.55 -11.12 20.19
N ILE A 295 -6.24 -11.05 19.05
CA ILE A 295 -7.11 -9.91 18.72
C ILE A 295 -8.24 -9.77 19.75
N SER A 296 -8.79 -10.89 20.22
CA SER A 296 -9.80 -10.89 21.29
C SER A 296 -9.26 -10.26 22.58
N GLN A 297 -8.07 -10.66 23.04
CA GLN A 297 -7.43 -10.03 24.21
C GLN A 297 -7.18 -8.55 23.98
N LEU A 298 -6.66 -8.17 22.82
CA LEU A 298 -6.40 -6.77 22.51
C LEU A 298 -7.66 -5.91 22.56
N LEU A 299 -8.79 -6.43 22.09
CA LEU A 299 -10.05 -5.68 22.05
C LEU A 299 -10.80 -5.64 23.39
N THR A 300 -10.48 -6.55 24.32
CA THR A 300 -11.17 -6.66 25.62
C THR A 300 -10.36 -6.11 26.77
N GLU A 301 -9.04 -6.12 26.67
CA GLU A 301 -8.14 -5.61 27.70
C GLU A 301 -8.17 -4.08 27.77
N ASN A 302 -8.00 -3.55 28.98
CA ASN A 302 -7.98 -2.13 29.20
C ASN A 302 -6.71 -1.48 28.58
N PRO A 303 -6.81 -0.34 27.85
CA PRO A 303 -5.67 0.29 27.19
C PRO A 303 -4.51 0.64 28.11
N GLN A 304 -4.80 1.06 29.36
CA GLN A 304 -3.76 1.37 30.34
C GLN A 304 -3.00 0.11 30.78
N THR A 305 -3.70 -1.03 30.87
CA THR A 305 -3.08 -2.33 31.19
C THR A 305 -2.16 -2.79 30.07
N LEU A 306 -2.61 -2.71 28.82
CA LEU A 306 -1.80 -3.04 27.64
C LEU A 306 -0.56 -2.14 27.51
N ALA A 307 -0.73 -0.83 27.73
CA ALA A 307 0.38 0.14 27.67
C ALA A 307 1.41 -0.05 28.81
N ALA A 308 1.01 -0.67 29.93
CA ALA A 308 1.88 -0.97 31.07
C ALA A 308 2.62 -2.33 30.96
N MET A 309 2.40 -3.12 29.91
CA MET A 309 3.04 -4.42 29.75
C MET A 309 4.57 -4.31 29.59
N PRO A 310 5.35 -5.31 30.02
CA PRO A 310 6.78 -5.31 29.79
C PRO A 310 7.12 -5.21 28.30
N GLY A 311 7.97 -4.25 27.93
CA GLY A 311 8.40 -4.05 26.53
C GLY A 311 7.58 -3.04 25.73
N THR A 312 6.52 -2.47 26.28
CA THR A 312 5.66 -1.46 25.62
C THR A 312 6.05 -0.01 25.95
N PHE A 313 7.31 0.26 26.33
CA PHE A 313 7.75 1.56 26.87
C PHE A 313 7.51 2.77 25.94
N THR A 314 7.30 2.54 24.64
CA THR A 314 7.00 3.57 23.63
C THR A 314 5.52 3.63 23.24
N ILE A 315 4.66 2.77 23.79
CA ILE A 315 3.25 2.64 23.45
C ILE A 315 2.43 3.29 24.56
N THR A 316 1.66 4.33 24.22
CA THR A 316 0.76 5.00 25.18
C THR A 316 -0.62 4.35 25.18
N ALA A 317 -1.41 4.59 26.23
CA ALA A 317 -2.79 4.13 26.28
C ALA A 317 -3.65 4.70 25.14
N ASP A 318 -3.37 5.92 24.69
CA ASP A 318 -4.05 6.54 23.53
C ASP A 318 -3.73 5.77 22.24
N MET A 319 -2.45 5.42 22.01
CA MET A 319 -2.06 4.61 20.84
C MET A 319 -2.70 3.22 20.86
N VAL A 320 -2.84 2.60 22.04
CA VAL A 320 -3.56 1.33 22.18
C VAL A 320 -5.05 1.50 21.88
N THR A 321 -5.65 2.62 22.29
CA THR A 321 -7.05 2.92 22.01
C THR A 321 -7.27 3.07 20.50
N GLU A 322 -6.40 3.83 19.82
CA GLU A 322 -6.41 3.93 18.34
C GLU A 322 -6.26 2.56 17.67
N LEU A 323 -5.34 1.71 18.16
CA LEU A 323 -5.21 0.33 17.67
C LEU A 323 -6.49 -0.49 17.86
N GLN A 324 -7.09 -0.43 19.05
CA GLN A 324 -8.34 -1.14 19.34
C GLN A 324 -9.46 -0.67 18.40
N GLU A 325 -9.58 0.64 18.19
CA GLU A 325 -10.55 1.21 17.27
C GLU A 325 -10.35 0.72 15.82
N GLU A 326 -9.10 0.66 15.37
CA GLU A 326 -8.76 0.11 14.05
C GLU A 326 -9.07 -1.39 13.96
N LEU A 327 -8.97 -2.14 15.06
CA LEU A 327 -9.24 -3.58 15.08
C LEU A 327 -10.73 -3.94 15.28
N MET A 328 -11.58 -3.01 15.73
CA MET A 328 -13.03 -3.26 15.94
C MET A 328 -13.76 -3.88 14.74
N PRO A 329 -13.47 -3.53 13.47
CA PRO A 329 -14.10 -4.19 12.33
C PRO A 329 -13.90 -5.71 12.30
N LEU A 330 -12.83 -6.23 12.91
CA LEU A 330 -12.61 -7.67 13.01
C LEU A 330 -13.63 -8.36 13.91
N GLN A 331 -14.11 -7.71 14.99
CA GLN A 331 -15.17 -8.26 15.85
C GLN A 331 -16.49 -8.47 15.11
N VAL A 332 -16.77 -7.63 14.13
CA VAL A 332 -17.97 -7.75 13.30
C VAL A 332 -17.78 -8.79 12.20
N ALA A 333 -16.55 -8.94 11.70
CA ALA A 333 -16.28 -9.72 10.52
C ALA A 333 -15.89 -11.17 10.81
N LEU A 334 -15.18 -11.44 11.90
CA LEU A 334 -14.64 -12.74 12.24
C LEU A 334 -15.42 -13.39 13.38
N ASP A 335 -15.47 -14.71 13.39
CA ASP A 335 -16.03 -15.44 14.54
C ASP A 335 -15.12 -15.33 15.78
N ASP A 336 -15.69 -15.56 16.96
CA ASP A 336 -14.99 -15.41 18.24
C ASP A 336 -13.81 -16.38 18.39
N GLN A 337 -13.93 -17.60 17.87
CA GLN A 337 -12.84 -18.58 17.91
C GLN A 337 -11.64 -18.07 17.09
N GLN A 338 -11.90 -17.49 15.92
CA GLN A 338 -10.87 -16.91 15.08
C GLN A 338 -10.20 -15.71 15.75
N LEU A 339 -10.95 -14.83 16.42
CA LEU A 339 -10.41 -13.68 17.15
C LEU A 339 -9.52 -14.10 18.33
N GLN A 340 -9.82 -15.23 18.97
CA GLN A 340 -9.00 -15.79 20.05
C GLN A 340 -7.72 -16.46 19.53
N GLN A 341 -7.77 -17.09 18.36
CA GLN A 341 -6.62 -17.79 17.78
C GLN A 341 -5.67 -16.85 17.03
N MET A 342 -6.22 -15.80 16.42
CA MET A 342 -5.47 -14.83 15.66
C MET A 342 -4.73 -13.88 16.59
N THR A 343 -3.42 -13.78 16.42
CA THR A 343 -2.58 -12.82 17.14
C THR A 343 -2.30 -11.58 16.31
N LEU A 344 -1.98 -10.47 16.95
CA LEU A 344 -1.56 -9.26 16.27
C LEU A 344 -0.36 -9.51 15.34
N GLY A 345 0.61 -10.31 15.79
CA GLY A 345 1.75 -10.73 14.99
C GLY A 345 1.36 -11.60 13.80
N SER A 346 0.35 -12.46 13.93
CA SER A 346 -0.15 -13.24 12.79
C SER A 346 -0.75 -12.32 11.72
N LEU A 347 -1.47 -11.26 12.09
CA LEU A 347 -1.98 -10.27 11.14
C LEU A 347 -0.85 -9.57 10.38
N VAL A 348 0.24 -9.20 11.07
CA VAL A 348 1.44 -8.63 10.45
C VAL A 348 2.09 -9.59 9.46
N ASN A 349 2.15 -10.88 9.81
CA ASN A 349 2.87 -11.89 9.02
C ASN A 349 2.04 -12.46 7.86
N THR A 350 0.71 -12.35 7.91
CA THR A 350 -0.21 -12.66 6.79
C THR A 350 -0.39 -11.49 5.81
N SER A 351 0.30 -10.36 6.06
CA SER A 351 0.27 -9.13 5.25
C SER A 351 1.52 -8.93 4.42
#